data_AF-F7BG09-F1
#
_entry.id   AF-F7BG09-F1
#
_cell.length_a   1.000
_cell.length_b   1.000
_cell.length_c   1.000
_cell.angle_alpha   90.00
_cell.angle_beta   90.00
_cell.angle_gamma   90.00
#
_symmetry.space_group_name_H-M   'P 1'
#
loop_
_entity.id
_entity.type
_entity.pdbx_description
1 polymer ?
#
loop_
_entity_poly.entity_id
_entity_poly.type
_entity_poly.pdbx_seq_one_letter_code
_entity_poly.pdbx_strand_id
1 'polypeptide(L)'
;MRSLKSLILKGNPIPNLHVADLVGLNNLQELRLDDMRLKSCDVTQLFPALPALRTLYLAGNPWECGCGMQWYALGIDGARAKIQTKDRKQIVCASPQRQAGRRIDYLRLGDFKQCLPSVVKTVTATTAVVSLPYIGMLASDNVDAF
;
A
#
# COMPACT_ATOMS: atom_id res chain seq x y z
N MET A 1 3.45 8.05 -32.14
CA MET A 1 4.40 7.00 -31.74
C MET A 1 3.80 6.21 -30.57
N ARG A 2 3.24 5.00 -30.76
CA ARG A 2 2.77 4.16 -29.62
C ARG A 2 2.92 2.67 -29.91
N SER A 3 4.07 2.24 -30.42
CA SER A 3 4.33 0.83 -30.75
C SER A 3 5.18 0.10 -29.70
N LEU A 4 5.35 0.69 -28.52
CA LEU A 4 6.19 0.10 -27.47
C LEU A 4 5.54 -1.19 -26.96
N LYS A 5 6.25 -2.31 -27.13
CA LYS A 5 5.79 -3.65 -26.72
C LYS A 5 6.50 -4.18 -25.47
N SER A 6 7.76 -3.80 -25.27
CA SER A 6 8.53 -4.15 -24.08
C SER A 6 9.12 -2.89 -23.46
N LEU A 7 8.99 -2.76 -22.15
CA LEU A 7 9.56 -1.70 -21.35
C LEU A 7 10.39 -2.34 -20.24
N ILE A 8 11.69 -2.07 -20.27
CA ILE A 8 12.65 -2.62 -19.32
C ILE A 8 13.18 -1.47 -18.47
N LEU A 9 12.79 -1.44 -17.19
CA LEU A 9 13.26 -0.46 -16.22
C LEU A 9 14.20 -1.08 -15.17
N LYS A 10 14.47 -2.39 -15.28
CA LYS A 10 15.28 -3.19 -14.36
C LYS A 10 16.54 -2.46 -13.88
N GLY A 11 16.82 -2.57 -12.58
CA GLY A 11 18.07 -2.11 -11.98
C GLY A 11 18.22 -0.58 -11.90
N ASN A 12 17.22 0.17 -12.37
CA ASN A 12 17.17 1.61 -12.18
C ASN A 12 16.34 1.91 -10.92
N PRO A 13 16.95 2.46 -9.85
CA PRO A 13 16.21 2.85 -8.66
C PRO A 13 15.39 4.10 -8.99
N ILE A 14 14.19 3.91 -9.52
CA ILE A 14 13.19 4.97 -9.69
C ILE A 14 12.31 4.95 -8.44
N PRO A 15 12.49 5.90 -7.51
CA PRO A 15 11.63 5.99 -6.35
C PRO A 15 10.24 6.41 -6.82
N ASN A 16 9.27 5.50 -6.74
CA ASN A 16 7.86 5.72 -7.04
C ASN A 16 7.49 5.74 -8.53
N LEU A 17 7.68 4.61 -9.21
CA LEU A 17 6.96 4.37 -10.47
C LEU A 17 5.47 4.28 -10.17
N HIS A 18 4.68 5.24 -10.66
CA HIS A 18 3.23 5.23 -10.52
C HIS A 18 2.59 4.61 -11.75
N VAL A 19 1.42 4.01 -11.58
CA VAL A 19 0.62 3.49 -12.71
C VAL A 19 0.32 4.61 -13.72
N ALA A 20 0.15 5.85 -13.25
CA ALA A 20 -0.05 7.03 -14.06
C ALA A 20 1.08 7.26 -15.09
N ASP A 21 2.33 6.91 -14.75
CA ASP A 21 3.51 7.10 -15.60
C ASP A 21 3.51 6.14 -16.81
N LEU A 22 2.72 5.07 -16.73
CA LEU A 22 2.61 4.03 -17.76
C LEU A 22 1.34 4.20 -18.62
N VAL A 23 0.49 5.17 -18.31
CA VAL A 23 -0.76 5.42 -19.03
C VAL A 23 -0.47 5.79 -20.49
N GLY A 24 -1.23 5.18 -21.41
CA GLY A 24 -1.10 5.45 -22.85
C GLY A 24 -0.15 4.51 -23.58
N LEU A 25 0.58 3.64 -22.86
CA LEU A 25 1.37 2.53 -23.42
C LEU A 25 0.47 1.33 -23.78
N ASN A 26 -0.56 1.57 -24.59
CA ASN A 26 -1.64 0.62 -24.86
C ASN A 26 -1.19 -0.69 -25.53
N ASN A 27 -0.03 -0.67 -26.20
CA ASN A 27 0.55 -1.82 -26.90
C ASN A 27 1.62 -2.56 -26.09
N LEU A 28 1.85 -2.15 -24.85
CA LEU A 28 2.86 -2.75 -23.98
C LEU A 28 2.43 -4.16 -23.57
N GLN A 29 3.28 -5.14 -23.84
CA GLN A 29 3.05 -6.56 -23.60
C GLN A 29 3.93 -7.09 -22.48
N GLU A 30 5.14 -6.55 -22.35
CA GLU A 30 6.12 -6.93 -21.34
C GLU A 30 6.57 -5.70 -20.55
N LEU A 31 6.56 -5.82 -19.23
CA LEU A 31 7.06 -4.81 -18.32
C LEU A 31 8.00 -5.46 -17.30
N ARG A 32 9.26 -4.99 -17.28
CA ARG A 32 10.28 -5.47 -16.35
C ARG A 32 10.59 -4.42 -15.30
N LEU A 33 10.24 -4.73 -14.05
CA LEU A 33 10.44 -3.88 -12.88
C LEU A 33 11.36 -4.54 -11.84
N ASP A 34 12.10 -5.57 -12.23
CA ASP A 34 12.99 -6.28 -11.32
C ASP A 34 14.17 -5.40 -10.85
N ASP A 35 14.58 -5.58 -9.59
CA ASP A 35 15.68 -4.83 -8.97
C ASP A 35 15.49 -3.29 -8.93
N MET A 36 14.25 -2.80 -8.86
CA MET A 36 13.92 -1.36 -8.84
C MET A 36 13.71 -0.75 -7.45
N ARG A 37 13.89 -1.54 -6.38
CA ARG A 37 13.62 -1.15 -4.98
C ARG A 37 12.15 -0.80 -4.70
N LEU A 38 11.22 -1.37 -5.46
CA LEU A 38 9.78 -1.21 -5.26
C LEU A 38 9.31 -1.89 -3.97
N LYS A 39 8.37 -1.27 -3.27
CA LYS A 39 7.75 -1.84 -2.07
C LYS A 39 6.37 -2.39 -2.33
N SER A 40 5.64 -1.87 -3.31
CA SER A 40 4.31 -2.32 -3.67
C SER A 40 4.10 -2.25 -5.17
N CYS A 41 3.23 -3.10 -5.67
CA CYS A 41 2.80 -3.12 -7.06
C CYS A 41 1.37 -3.65 -7.05
N ASP A 42 0.39 -2.81 -7.38
CA ASP A 42 -1.01 -3.22 -7.43
C ASP A 42 -1.43 -3.50 -8.88
N VAL A 43 -1.52 -4.78 -9.24
CA VAL A 43 -1.88 -5.19 -10.60
C VAL A 43 -3.35 -4.84 -10.93
N THR A 44 -4.21 -4.62 -9.93
CA THR A 44 -5.59 -4.22 -10.17
C THR A 44 -5.68 -2.81 -10.78
N GLN A 45 -4.73 -1.94 -10.46
CA GLN A 45 -4.63 -0.60 -11.03
C GLN A 45 -3.86 -0.59 -12.37
N LEU A 46 -2.87 -1.46 -12.53
CA LEU A 46 -2.09 -1.59 -13.78
C LEU A 46 -2.94 -2.10 -14.95
N PHE A 47 -3.89 -3.01 -14.70
CA PHE A 47 -4.65 -3.65 -15.77
C PHE A 47 -5.49 -2.66 -16.62
N PRO A 48 -6.28 -1.74 -16.04
CA PRO A 48 -6.98 -0.71 -16.81
C PRO A 48 -6.05 0.19 -17.64
N ALA A 49 -4.83 0.44 -17.15
CA ALA A 49 -3.88 1.33 -17.80
C ALA A 49 -3.13 0.65 -18.96
N LEU A 50 -2.92 -0.67 -18.90
CA LEU A 50 -2.08 -1.44 -19.84
C LEU A 50 -2.84 -2.67 -20.40
N PRO A 51 -3.79 -2.48 -21.33
CA PRO A 51 -4.68 -3.56 -21.79
C PRO A 51 -3.96 -4.68 -22.57
N ALA A 52 -2.84 -4.38 -23.20
CA ALA A 52 -2.04 -5.37 -23.93
C ALA A 52 -1.06 -6.14 -23.04
N LEU A 53 -0.93 -5.82 -21.75
CA LEU A 53 0.09 -6.40 -20.89
C LEU A 53 -0.15 -7.90 -20.70
N ARG A 54 0.92 -8.68 -20.81
CA ARG A 54 0.92 -10.15 -20.70
C ARG A 54 2.01 -10.68 -19.79
N THR A 55 3.08 -9.92 -19.57
CA THR A 55 4.28 -10.42 -18.89
C THR A 55 4.83 -9.39 -17.94
N LEU A 56 5.10 -9.83 -16.70
CA LEU A 56 5.67 -9.03 -15.62
C LEU A 56 6.89 -9.73 -15.02
N TYR A 57 7.88 -8.91 -14.65
CA TYR A 57 9.04 -9.28 -13.85
C TYR A 57 9.17 -8.35 -12.65
N LEU A 58 9.20 -8.92 -11.45
CA LEU A 58 9.07 -8.23 -10.17
C LEU A 58 10.09 -8.70 -9.12
N ALA A 59 10.95 -9.67 -9.41
CA ALA A 59 11.95 -10.16 -8.47
C ALA A 59 12.97 -9.08 -8.04
N GLY A 60 13.65 -9.31 -6.91
CA GLY A 60 14.72 -8.42 -6.43
C GLY A 60 14.26 -7.08 -5.84
N ASN A 61 12.96 -6.94 -5.57
CA ASN A 61 12.39 -5.76 -4.95
C ASN A 61 12.05 -6.03 -3.45
N PRO A 62 12.18 -5.04 -2.56
CA PRO A 62 11.85 -5.14 -1.14
C PRO A 62 10.34 -5.09 -0.90
N TRP A 63 9.63 -6.14 -1.34
CA TRP A 63 8.17 -6.18 -1.33
C TRP A 63 7.55 -6.12 0.06
N GLU A 64 6.59 -5.23 0.23
CA GLU A 64 5.65 -5.17 1.33
C GLU A 64 4.45 -6.06 1.01
N CYS A 65 4.49 -7.29 1.52
CA CYS A 65 3.46 -8.31 1.36
C CYS A 65 2.26 -8.07 2.29
N GLY A 66 1.73 -6.85 2.27
CA GLY A 66 0.50 -6.41 2.91
C GLY A 66 -0.67 -6.35 1.93
N CYS A 67 -1.60 -5.42 2.13
CA CYS A 67 -2.84 -5.38 1.34
C CYS A 67 -2.61 -5.23 -0.18
N GLY A 68 -1.70 -4.33 -0.57
CA GLY A 68 -1.44 -4.02 -1.98
C GLY A 68 -0.85 -5.19 -2.79
N MET A 69 -0.45 -6.28 -2.14
CA MET A 69 0.10 -7.50 -2.78
C MET A 69 -0.87 -8.69 -2.73
N GLN A 70 -2.10 -8.51 -2.23
CA GLN A 70 -3.09 -9.59 -2.14
C GLN A 70 -3.50 -10.20 -3.47
N TRP A 71 -3.42 -9.41 -4.54
CA TRP A 71 -3.76 -9.85 -5.90
C TRP A 71 -2.98 -11.11 -6.32
N TYR A 72 -1.77 -11.32 -5.76
CA TYR A 72 -0.98 -12.54 -5.97
C TYR A 72 -1.64 -13.80 -5.42
N ALA A 73 -2.22 -13.73 -4.22
CA ALA A 73 -2.89 -14.88 -3.60
C ALA A 73 -4.30 -15.12 -4.15
N LEU A 74 -4.92 -14.07 -4.67
CA LEU A 74 -6.19 -14.16 -5.40
C LEU A 74 -6.00 -14.76 -6.82
N GLY A 75 -4.76 -15.03 -7.23
CA GLY A 75 -4.45 -15.55 -8.56
C GLY A 75 -4.90 -14.62 -9.66
N ILE A 76 -4.90 -13.29 -9.41
CA ILE A 76 -5.33 -12.31 -10.41
C ILE A 76 -4.39 -12.37 -11.61
N ASP A 77 -3.11 -12.70 -11.42
CA ASP A 77 -2.14 -13.00 -12.49
C ASP A 77 -2.45 -14.25 -13.34
N GLY A 78 -3.25 -15.19 -12.83
CA GLY A 78 -3.49 -16.48 -13.49
C GLY A 78 -4.93 -16.75 -13.93
N ALA A 79 -5.94 -16.24 -13.21
CA ALA A 79 -7.33 -16.66 -13.38
C ALA A 79 -8.24 -15.57 -13.99
N ARG A 80 -7.85 -14.28 -13.92
CA ARG A 80 -8.66 -13.16 -14.42
C ARG A 80 -7.87 -12.12 -15.23
N ALA A 81 -6.58 -11.92 -14.95
CA ALA A 81 -5.71 -11.10 -15.78
C ALA A 81 -4.84 -12.01 -16.65
N LYS A 82 -4.74 -11.75 -17.95
CA LYS A 82 -3.87 -12.45 -18.90
C LYS A 82 -2.36 -12.22 -18.64
N ILE A 83 -1.99 -11.79 -17.43
CA ILE A 83 -0.66 -11.24 -17.09
C ILE A 83 0.11 -12.27 -16.27
N GLN A 84 1.11 -12.88 -16.89
CA GLN A 84 1.98 -13.84 -16.22
C GLN A 84 3.14 -13.12 -15.54
N THR A 85 3.24 -13.25 -14.22
CA THR A 85 4.48 -12.92 -13.49
C THR A 85 5.48 -14.06 -13.69
N LYS A 86 6.49 -13.87 -14.55
CA LYS A 86 7.41 -14.95 -14.95
C LYS A 86 8.38 -15.35 -13.84
N ASP A 87 8.79 -14.40 -13.03
CA ASP A 87 9.72 -14.58 -11.92
C ASP A 87 9.00 -14.72 -10.57
N ARG A 88 7.72 -15.09 -10.57
CA ARG A 88 6.89 -15.25 -9.36
C ARG A 88 7.56 -16.06 -8.25
N LYS A 89 8.31 -17.10 -8.61
CA LYS A 89 9.03 -17.99 -7.68
C LYS A 89 10.24 -17.33 -6.99
N GLN A 90 10.69 -16.18 -7.49
CA GLN A 90 11.85 -15.44 -6.97
C GLN A 90 11.43 -14.23 -6.14
N ILE A 91 10.14 -13.97 -6.01
CA ILE A 91 9.59 -12.84 -5.26
C ILE A 91 9.60 -13.19 -3.78
N VAL A 92 10.35 -12.41 -3.01
CA VAL A 92 10.52 -12.55 -1.55
C VAL A 92 10.00 -11.29 -0.88
N CYS A 93 9.27 -11.47 0.21
CA CYS A 93 8.75 -10.36 1.00
C CYS A 93 9.87 -9.78 1.89
N ALA A 94 9.98 -8.45 1.92
CA ALA A 94 10.82 -7.72 2.87
C ALA A 94 10.04 -7.30 4.13
N SER A 95 8.74 -7.06 3.99
CA SER A 95 7.83 -6.70 5.09
C SER A 95 6.43 -7.28 4.85
N PRO A 96 5.54 -7.31 5.86
CA PRO A 96 5.79 -7.07 7.29
C PRO A 96 6.76 -8.09 7.91
N GLN A 97 7.24 -7.85 9.15
CA GLN A 97 8.20 -8.75 9.82
C GLN A 97 7.75 -10.22 9.88
N ARG A 98 6.43 -10.49 9.97
CA ARG A 98 5.88 -11.86 9.97
C ARG A 98 6.03 -12.58 8.62
N GLN A 99 6.23 -11.85 7.54
CA GLN A 99 6.34 -12.34 6.18
C GLN A 99 7.74 -12.14 5.59
N ALA A 100 8.58 -11.33 6.24
CA ALA A 100 9.95 -11.06 5.83
C ALA A 100 10.73 -12.36 5.58
N GLY A 101 11.41 -12.43 4.43
CA GLY A 101 12.15 -13.60 3.98
C GLY A 101 11.32 -14.74 3.38
N ARG A 102 9.98 -14.71 3.51
CA ARG A 102 9.10 -15.71 2.87
C ARG A 102 8.92 -15.38 1.40
N ARG A 103 8.88 -16.41 0.56
CA ARG A 103 8.47 -16.25 -0.84
C ARG A 103 6.97 -16.07 -0.96
N ILE A 104 6.56 -15.25 -1.92
CA ILE A 104 5.15 -14.89 -2.11
C ILE A 104 4.29 -16.08 -2.54
N ASP A 105 4.87 -17.08 -3.20
CA ASP A 105 4.16 -18.26 -3.69
C ASP A 105 3.71 -19.22 -2.58
N TYR A 106 4.27 -19.10 -1.37
CA TYR A 106 3.83 -19.83 -0.18
C TYR A 106 2.86 -19.03 0.71
N LEU A 107 2.52 -17.79 0.34
CA LEU A 107 1.58 -16.97 1.09
C LEU A 107 0.14 -17.27 0.65
N ARG A 108 -0.76 -17.38 1.63
CA ARG A 108 -2.20 -17.49 1.43
C ARG A 108 -2.85 -16.13 1.64
N LEU A 109 -4.09 -15.95 1.19
CA LEU A 109 -4.83 -14.69 1.32
C LEU A 109 -4.81 -14.13 2.76
N GLY A 110 -4.94 -14.99 3.77
CA GLY A 110 -4.90 -14.60 5.19
C GLY A 110 -3.53 -14.13 5.71
N ASP A 111 -2.44 -14.37 4.97
CA ASP A 111 -1.12 -13.85 5.31
C ASP A 111 -1.02 -12.34 5.02
N PHE A 112 -1.79 -11.80 4.07
CA PHE A 112 -1.78 -10.39 3.69
C PHE A 112 -2.71 -9.55 4.58
N LYS A 113 -2.40 -9.47 5.88
CA LYS A 113 -3.20 -8.68 6.85
C LYS A 113 -3.01 -7.17 6.62
N GLN A 114 -3.98 -6.35 7.05
CA GLN A 114 -4.08 -4.86 6.90
C GLN A 114 -4.87 -4.33 5.69
N CYS A 115 -5.81 -5.10 5.12
CA CYS A 115 -6.73 -4.58 4.10
C CYS A 115 -7.95 -3.81 4.62
N LEU A 116 -8.02 -3.55 5.92
CA LEU A 116 -9.04 -2.66 6.42
C LEU A 116 -8.70 -1.26 5.91
N PRO A 117 -9.66 -0.51 5.31
CA PRO A 117 -9.50 0.92 5.24
C PRO A 117 -9.25 1.39 6.66
N SER A 118 -8.23 2.22 6.85
CA SER A 118 -7.96 2.81 8.15
C SER A 118 -9.18 3.65 8.50
N VAL A 119 -10.16 3.07 9.21
CA VAL A 119 -11.10 3.83 10.01
C VAL A 119 -10.20 4.47 11.05
N VAL A 120 -9.87 5.74 10.80
CA VAL A 120 -9.10 6.59 11.69
C VAL A 120 -9.65 6.33 13.09
N LYS A 121 -8.82 5.79 13.99
CA LYS A 121 -9.17 5.79 15.40
C LYS A 121 -9.14 7.26 15.82
N THR A 122 -10.26 7.96 15.71
CA THR A 122 -10.46 9.24 16.35
C THR A 122 -10.32 8.99 17.85
N VAL A 123 -9.13 9.25 18.37
CA VAL A 123 -8.92 9.41 19.80
C VAL A 123 -9.61 10.73 20.15
N THR A 124 -10.89 10.66 20.51
CA THR A 124 -11.54 11.77 21.20
C THR A 124 -10.83 11.94 22.53
N ALA A 125 -9.97 12.94 22.63
CA ALA A 125 -9.43 13.40 23.90
C ALA A 125 -10.59 14.01 24.71
N THR A 126 -11.18 13.23 25.62
CA THR A 126 -12.05 13.77 26.66
C THR A 126 -11.17 14.50 27.66
N THR A 127 -11.10 15.83 27.55
CA THR A 127 -10.57 16.67 28.62
C THR A 127 -11.53 16.61 29.81
N ALA A 128 -11.19 15.82 30.81
CA ALA A 128 -11.85 15.90 32.11
C ALA A 128 -11.38 17.19 32.80
N VAL A 129 -12.26 18.20 32.90
CA VAL A 129 -12.05 19.34 33.78
C VAL A 129 -12.33 18.87 35.21
N VAL A 130 -11.27 18.69 36.00
CA VAL A 130 -11.40 18.52 37.44
C VAL A 130 -11.59 19.91 38.03
N SER A 131 -12.84 20.27 38.35
CA SER A 131 -13.13 21.46 39.14
C SER A 131 -12.67 21.22 40.59
N LEU A 132 -11.63 21.94 41.01
CA LEU A 132 -11.26 22.03 42.42
C LEU A 132 -12.29 22.94 43.14
N PRO A 133 -12.79 22.57 44.33
CA PRO A 133 -13.61 23.46 45.13
C PRO A 133 -12.70 24.53 45.76
N TYR A 134 -12.96 25.80 45.44
CA TYR A 134 -12.29 26.92 46.10
C TYR A 134 -12.82 27.05 47.54
N ILE A 135 -11.96 26.76 48.51
CA ILE A 135 -12.18 27.01 49.94
C ILE A 135 -11.43 28.30 50.32
N GLY A 136 -12.10 29.21 51.05
CA GLY A 136 -11.50 30.36 51.75
C GLY A 136 -12.34 31.64 51.57
N MET A 137 -13.33 31.90 52.41
CA MET A 137 -13.28 32.58 53.73
C MET A 137 -13.38 34.12 53.66
N LEU A 138 -14.54 34.61 54.15
CA LEU A 138 -14.81 35.78 54.99
C LEU A 138 -14.25 37.16 54.62
N ALA A 139 -15.15 38.15 54.43
CA ALA A 139 -15.27 39.32 55.31
C ALA A 139 -16.47 40.22 54.93
N SER A 140 -16.99 40.86 55.97
CA SER A 140 -18.16 41.74 56.10
C SER A 140 -18.07 43.05 55.31
N ASP A 141 -19.20 43.60 54.84
CA ASP A 141 -19.78 44.85 55.37
C ASP A 141 -21.02 45.35 54.60
N ASN A 142 -22.00 45.82 55.39
CA ASN A 142 -23.24 46.50 55.03
C ASN A 142 -23.05 47.69 54.06
N VAL A 143 -24.07 48.00 53.25
CA VAL A 143 -24.82 49.28 53.27
C VAL A 143 -26.04 49.26 52.35
N ASP A 144 -27.14 49.82 52.85
CA ASP A 144 -28.47 50.02 52.25
C ASP A 144 -28.56 51.05 51.10
N ALA A 145 -29.77 51.18 50.53
CA ALA A 145 -30.36 52.26 49.71
C ALA A 145 -30.34 52.02 48.18
N PHE A 146 -31.42 52.16 47.40
CA PHE A 146 -32.71 52.85 47.50
C PHE A 146 -33.84 51.99 46.92
#